data_AF-A0A7Y9BQC7-F1
#
_entry.id   AF-A0A7Y9BQC7-F1
#
_cell.length_a   1.000
_cell.length_b   1.000
_cell.length_c   1.000
_cell.angle_alpha   90.00
_cell.angle_beta   90.00
_cell.angle_gamma   90.00
#
_symmetry.space_group_name_H-M   'P 1'
#
loop_
_entity.id
_entity.type
_entity.pdbx_description
1 polymer ?
#
loop_
_entity_poly.entity_id
_entity_poly.type
_entity_poly.pdbx_seq_one_letter_code
_entity_poly.pdbx_strand_id
1 'polypeptide(L)' 'VHLAVDGRGLPLSIVLTPGNINDATAFAQVLDGIRVPRASTGHPRTTPARVLGDKAYSSRAIRHLLRRRG' A
#
# COMPACT_ATOMS: atom_id res chain seq x y z
N VAL A 1 -5.01 11.56 -4.88
CA VAL A 1 -3.63 11.17 -4.50
C VAL A 1 -3.74 10.07 -3.48
N HIS A 2 -3.03 8.96 -3.67
CA HIS A 2 -2.99 7.85 -2.72
C HIS A 2 -1.54 7.63 -2.29
N LEU A 3 -1.32 7.52 -0.98
CA LEU A 3 0.00 7.52 -0.38
C LEU A 3 0.13 6.35 0.60
N ALA A 4 1.22 5.59 0.49
CA ALA A 4 1.69 4.72 1.56
C ALA A 4 2.90 5.37 2.24
N VAL A 5 2.90 5.36 3.57
CA VAL A 5 4.01 5.81 4.41
C VAL A 5 4.44 4.71 5.36
N ASP A 6 5.70 4.76 5.81
CA ASP A 6 6.14 3.97 6.95
C ASP A 6 5.60 4.51 8.29
N GLY A 7 5.89 3.82 9.39
CA GLY A 7 5.44 4.24 10.72
C GLY A 7 6.07 5.54 11.24
N ARG A 8 7.01 6.15 10.51
CA ARG A 8 7.67 7.42 10.81
C ARG A 8 7.30 8.53 9.83
N GLY A 9 6.41 8.25 8.87
CA GLY A 9 5.95 9.21 7.87
C GLY A 9 6.76 9.25 6.58
N LEU A 10 7.74 8.37 6.37
CA LEU A 10 8.50 8.29 5.11
C LEU A 10 7.60 7.75 3.99
N PRO A 11 7.40 8.49 2.89
CA PRO A 11 6.67 7.99 1.72
C PRO A 11 7.33 6.73 1.13
N LEU A 12 6.54 5.66 1.00
CA LEU A 12 6.96 4.39 0.40
C LEU A 12 6.41 4.21 -1.03
N SER A 13 5.23 4.78 -1.31
CA SER A 13 4.59 4.71 -2.63
C SER A 13 3.57 5.84 -2.79
N ILE A 14 3.57 6.51 -3.95
CA ILE A 14 2.64 7.58 -4.29
C ILE A 14 1.98 7.23 -5.61
N VAL A 15 0.65 7.22 -5.64
CA VAL A 15 -0.14 7.00 -6.85
C VAL A 15 -1.06 8.20 -7.08
N LEU A 16 -0.93 8.80 -8.25
CA LEU A 16 -1.79 9.89 -8.71
C LEU A 16 -2.84 9.31 -9.65
N THR A 17 -4.11 9.46 -9.29
CA THR A 17 -5.26 9.02 -10.07
C THR A 17 -6.14 10.23 -10.42
N PRO A 18 -6.74 10.24 -11.63
CA PRO A 18 -7.85 11.13 -11.94
C PRO A 18 -9.05 10.87 -11.02
N GLY A 19 -9.92 11.86 -10.84
CA GLY A 19 -11.03 11.82 -9.86
C GLY A 19 -12.05 10.68 -10.04
N ASN A 20 -12.07 10.02 -11.20
CA ASN A 20 -13.05 8.97 -11.53
C ASN A 20 -12.48 7.54 -11.49
N ILE A 21 -11.31 7.31 -10.90
CA ILE A 21 -10.76 5.95 -10.72
C ILE A 21 -11.30 5.31 -9.44
N ASN A 22 -11.67 4.04 -9.52
CA ASN A 22 -12.08 3.24 -8.37
C ASN A 22 -10.95 3.14 -7.33
N ASP A 23 -11.27 3.45 -6.07
CA ASP A 23 -10.34 3.42 -4.93
C ASP A 23 -9.61 2.07 -4.75
N ALA A 24 -10.25 0.95 -5.10
CA ALA A 24 -9.65 -0.37 -5.01
C ALA A 24 -8.47 -0.54 -6.00
N THR A 25 -8.58 0.04 -7.19
CA THR A 25 -7.52 0.02 -8.20
C THR A 25 -6.34 0.85 -7.74
N ALA A 26 -6.60 2.04 -7.20
CA ALA A 26 -5.56 2.90 -6.66
C ALA A 26 -4.87 2.26 -5.45
N PHE A 27 -5.62 1.63 -4.55
CA PHE A 27 -5.07 0.95 -3.38
C PHE A 27 -4.15 -0.22 -3.75
N ALA A 28 -4.54 -1.05 -4.72
CA ALA A 28 -3.69 -2.15 -5.19
C ALA A 28 -2.37 -1.66 -5.78
N GLN A 29 -2.41 -0.59 -6.58
CA GLN A 29 -1.24 0.06 -7.16
C GLN A 29 -0.32 0.66 -6.09
N VAL A 30 -0.90 1.29 -5.06
CA VAL A 30 -0.11 1.81 -3.93
C VAL A 30 0.66 0.69 -3.26
N LEU A 31 0.00 -0.45 -2.97
CA LEU A 31 0.63 -1.61 -2.36
C LEU A 31 1.76 -2.20 -3.23
N ASP A 32 1.61 -2.23 -4.55
CA ASP A 32 2.66 -2.71 -5.47
C ASP A 32 3.91 -1.83 -5.48
N GLY A 33 3.75 -0.55 -5.17
CA GLY A 33 4.89 0.36 -5.06
C GLY A 33 5.67 0.25 -3.75
N ILE A 34 5.13 -0.43 -2.73
CA ILE A 34 5.77 -0.53 -1.41
C ILE A 34 7.08 -1.29 -1.52
N ARG A 35 8.16 -0.62 -1.12
CA ARG A 35 9.49 -1.20 -0.96
C ARG A 35 10.08 -0.70 0.36
N VAL A 36 10.23 -1.59 1.33
CA VAL A 36 10.85 -1.28 2.64
C VAL A 36 12.30 -1.75 2.61
N PRO A 37 13.29 -0.83 2.65
CA PRO A 37 14.70 -1.18 2.71
C PRO A 37 15.01 -2.05 3.94
N ARG A 38 15.92 -3.02 3.78
CA ARG A 38 16.46 -3.79 4.91
C ARG A 38 17.80 -3.21 5.32
N ALA A 39 18.11 -3.29 6.62
CA ALA A 39 19.45 -2.95 7.13
C ALA A 39 20.51 -3.99 6.72
N SER A 40 20.09 -5.22 6.41
CA SER A 40 20.95 -6.29 5.88
C SER A 40 21.05 -6.26 4.36
N THR A 41 22.03 -6.97 3.80
CA THR A 41 22.06 -7.29 2.36
C THR A 41 20.81 -8.09 1.96
N GLY A 42 20.29 -7.83 0.75
CA GLY A 42 19.14 -8.54 0.18
C GLY A 42 18.04 -7.63 -0.41
N HIS A 43 17.00 -8.24 -0.99
CA HIS A 43 15.91 -7.50 -1.61
C HIS A 43 15.04 -6.75 -0.58
N PRO A 44 14.57 -5.53 -0.91
CA PRO A 44 13.58 -4.82 -0.10
C PRO A 44 12.35 -5.69 0.17
N ARG A 45 11.73 -5.51 1.34
CA ARG A 45 10.44 -6.14 1.59
C ARG A 45 9.36 -5.43 0.78
N THR A 46 8.60 -6.20 0.01
CA THR A 46 7.45 -5.71 -0.76
C THR A 46 6.12 -5.94 -0.03
N THR A 47 6.07 -6.91 0.88
CA THR A 47 4.87 -7.19 1.71
C THR A 47 4.99 -6.56 3.10
N PRO A 48 4.12 -5.58 3.44
CA PRO A 48 4.06 -5.01 4.77
C PRO A 48 3.48 -6.01 5.79
N ALA A 49 3.95 -5.96 7.04
CA ALA A 49 3.44 -6.84 8.10
C ALA A 49 2.01 -6.47 8.56
N ARG A 50 1.67 -5.19 8.45
CA ARG A 50 0.35 -4.64 8.75
C ARG A 50 0.14 -3.44 7.86
N VAL A 51 -1.10 -3.26 7.39
CA VAL A 51 -1.54 -2.04 6.71
C VAL A 51 -2.51 -1.32 7.62
N LEU A 52 -2.20 -0.06 7.93
CA LEU A 52 -3.13 0.88 8.54
C LEU A 52 -3.62 1.80 7.43
N GLY A 53 -4.93 2.01 7.35
CA GLY A 53 -5.53 2.77 6.27
C GLY A 53 -6.77 3.51 6.74
N ASP A 54 -7.16 4.51 5.95
CA ASP A 54 -8.39 5.26 6.15
C ASP A 54 -9.64 4.36 6.09
N LYS A 55 -10.74 4.83 6.68
CA LYS A 55 -12.05 4.16 6.66
C LYS A 55 -12.52 3.85 5.24
N ALA A 56 -12.21 4.68 4.25
CA ALA A 56 -12.54 4.43 2.84
C ALA A 56 -11.94 3.11 2.32
N TYR A 57 -10.81 2.66 2.88
CA TYR A 57 -10.16 1.40 2.51
C TYR A 57 -10.68 0.17 3.28
N SER A 58 -11.74 0.31 4.07
CA SER A 58 -12.26 -0.78 4.92
C SER A 58 -13.14 -1.82 4.18
N SER A 59 -13.24 -1.73 2.85
CA SER A 59 -14.10 -2.59 2.02
C SER A 59 -13.70 -4.06 2.04
N ARG A 60 -14.66 -4.96 1.78
CA ARG A 60 -14.41 -6.42 1.72
C ARG A 60 -13.40 -6.78 0.62
N ALA A 61 -13.46 -6.09 -0.52
CA ALA A 61 -12.53 -6.30 -1.63
C ALA A 61 -11.08 -5.98 -1.23
N ILE A 62 -10.86 -4.87 -0.53
CA ILE A 62 -9.53 -4.49 -0.04
C ILE A 62 -9.02 -5.48 1.00
N ARG A 63 -9.86 -5.89 1.96
CA ARG A 63 -9.46 -6.92 2.93
C ARG A 63 -9.09 -8.24 2.27
N HIS A 64 -9.83 -8.64 1.23
CA HIS A 64 -9.51 -9.85 0.47
C HIS A 64 -8.18 -9.71 -0.29
N LEU A 65 -7.93 -8.54 -0.91
CA LEU A 65 -6.64 -8.24 -1.55
C LEU A 65 -5.47 -8.35 -0.57
N LEU A 66 -5.61 -7.76 0.62
CA LEU A 66 -4.57 -7.81 1.66
C LEU A 66 -4.28 -9.26 2.09
N ARG A 67 -5.32 -10.06 2.33
CA ARG A 67 -5.19 -11.48 2.71
C ARG A 67 -4.56 -12.37 1.63
N ARG A 68 -4.62 -11.98 0.36
CA ARG A 68 -3.97 -12.73 -0.73
C ARG A 68 -2.48 -12.40 -0.88
N ARG A 69 -2.04 -11.23 -0.40
CA ARG A 69 -0.63 -10.77 -0.54
C ARG A 69 0.29 -11.25 0.57
N GLY A 70 -0.26 -11.69 1.69
CA GLY A 70 0.49 -12.17 2.86
C GLY A 70 -0.38 -13.06 3.72
#